data_AF-X0RI98-F1
#
_entry.id   AF-X0RI98-F1
#
_cell.length_a   1.000
_cell.length_b   1.000
_cell.length_c   1.000
_cell.angle_alpha   90.00
_cell.angle_beta   90.00
_cell.angle_gamma   90.00
#
_symmetry.space_group_name_H-M   'P 1'
#
loop_
_entity.id
_entity.type
_entity.pdbx_description
1 polymer ?
#
loop_
_entity_poly.entity_id
_entity_poly.type
_entity_poly.pdbx_seq_one_letter_code
_entity_poly.pdbx_strand_id
1 'polypeptide(L)'
;MILSALGIPEIVLNAYRSAELEMMAESPKCGLPWHLLAGIGRIESGHAGGGRTDSVGTTITPILGPVLDGRLAGNEVIRDTDRGATDGDPGHDRAVGPMQFIPSTWAKYASDGNADGVADPNNVFDATLAAARYLCSGGLDLRDPLQETRAVLRYNNSAAYAANVITWSNAYRNGGTPTPSQLSESASPSPGRLADAAAAEADLPHDLATTPQPSTDGAATPTTPAPAPPIPGLPPLPQLPCLIFCPPADPGAPASATPAPAEPVPGAPPADAVPR
;
A
#
# COMPACT_ATOMS: atom_id res chain seq x y z
N MET A 1 16.60 17.95 -2.62
CA MET A 1 15.83 16.93 -3.34
C MET A 1 16.62 16.51 -4.56
N ILE A 2 17.16 15.30 -4.58
CA ILE A 2 17.92 14.78 -5.71
C ILE A 2 16.90 14.09 -6.62
N LEU A 3 16.70 14.59 -7.84
CA LEU A 3 15.94 13.86 -8.86
C LEU A 3 16.76 12.64 -9.27
N SER A 4 16.17 11.45 -9.26
CA SER A 4 16.81 10.28 -9.88
C SER A 4 16.95 10.50 -11.39
N ALA A 5 17.83 9.72 -12.05
CA ALA A 5 18.00 9.76 -13.50
C ALA A 5 16.69 9.50 -14.29
N LEU A 6 15.67 8.96 -13.62
CA LEU A 6 14.34 8.69 -14.17
C LEU A 6 13.39 9.89 -14.09
N GLY A 7 13.78 11.00 -13.44
CA GLY A 7 12.87 12.09 -13.12
C GLY A 7 11.86 11.74 -12.01
N ILE A 8 12.08 10.64 -11.29
CA ILE A 8 11.30 10.24 -10.11
C ILE A 8 12.05 10.73 -8.85
N PRO A 9 11.39 11.44 -7.92
CA PRO A 9 11.99 11.79 -6.64
C PRO A 9 12.37 10.53 -5.85
N GLU A 10 13.53 10.54 -5.20
CA GLU A 10 14.10 9.35 -4.55
C GLU A 10 13.17 8.69 -3.53
N ILE A 11 12.54 9.48 -2.64
CA ILE A 11 11.61 8.95 -1.63
C ILE A 11 10.40 8.24 -2.26
N VAL A 12 9.89 8.76 -3.39
CA VAL A 12 8.76 8.16 -4.10
C VAL A 12 9.19 6.91 -4.86
N LEU A 13 10.39 6.92 -5.45
CA LEU A 13 10.97 5.72 -6.07
C LEU A 13 11.18 4.59 -5.04
N ASN A 14 11.61 4.94 -3.83
CA ASN A 14 11.74 3.98 -2.73
C ASN A 14 10.39 3.39 -2.36
N ALA A 15 9.32 4.19 -2.28
CA ALA A 15 7.97 3.67 -2.05
C ALA A 15 7.53 2.64 -3.12
N TYR A 16 7.76 2.93 -4.41
CA TYR A 16 7.44 1.98 -5.50
C TYR A 16 8.20 0.65 -5.37
N ARG A 17 9.49 0.71 -5.05
CA ARG A 17 10.32 -0.49 -4.89
C ARG A 17 9.99 -1.27 -3.62
N SER A 18 9.71 -0.59 -2.53
CA SER A 18 9.28 -1.23 -1.28
C SER A 18 7.98 -1.99 -1.47
N ALA A 19 6.99 -1.41 -2.16
CA ALA A 19 5.73 -2.09 -2.43
C ALA A 19 5.90 -3.30 -3.36
N GLU A 20 6.76 -3.23 -4.38
CA GLU A 20 7.11 -4.40 -5.20
C GLU A 20 7.70 -5.53 -4.32
N LEU A 21 8.67 -5.20 -3.46
CA LEU A 21 9.29 -6.17 -2.55
C LEU A 21 8.27 -6.80 -1.60
N GLU A 22 7.34 -6.02 -1.05
CA GLU A 22 6.28 -6.52 -0.19
C GLU A 22 5.35 -7.47 -0.96
N MET A 23 4.93 -7.09 -2.18
CA MET A 23 4.06 -7.94 -2.99
C MET A 23 4.75 -9.22 -3.48
N MET A 24 6.08 -9.23 -3.62
CA MET A 24 6.83 -10.46 -3.88
C MET A 24 6.70 -11.47 -2.73
N ALA A 25 6.52 -11.00 -1.50
CA ALA A 25 6.28 -11.85 -0.33
C ALA A 25 4.78 -12.21 -0.19
N GLU A 26 3.89 -11.22 -0.30
CA GLU A 26 2.45 -11.40 -0.07
C GLU A 26 1.72 -12.11 -1.22
N SER A 27 2.09 -11.83 -2.47
CA SER A 27 1.41 -12.33 -3.67
C SER A 27 2.39 -12.54 -4.84
N PRO A 28 3.35 -13.48 -4.72
CA PRO A 28 4.40 -13.68 -5.72
C PRO A 28 3.88 -14.01 -7.13
N LYS A 29 2.68 -14.60 -7.24
CA LYS A 29 2.04 -14.89 -8.54
C LYS A 29 1.57 -13.65 -9.29
N CYS A 30 1.35 -12.55 -8.57
CA CYS A 30 0.93 -11.29 -9.18
C CYS A 30 2.02 -10.72 -10.10
N GLY A 31 3.30 -10.88 -9.74
CA GLY A 31 4.40 -10.40 -10.58
C GLY A 31 4.39 -8.88 -10.82
N LEU A 32 3.89 -8.09 -9.87
CA LEU A 32 3.80 -6.63 -9.95
C LEU A 32 5.20 -6.00 -10.06
N PRO A 33 5.50 -5.21 -11.11
CA PRO A 33 6.75 -4.49 -11.20
C PRO A 33 6.67 -3.06 -10.64
N TRP A 34 7.73 -2.56 -9.99
CA TRP A 34 7.77 -1.20 -9.43
C TRP A 34 7.50 -0.10 -10.48
N HIS A 35 7.90 -0.35 -11.73
CA HIS A 35 7.75 0.63 -12.81
C HIS A 35 6.29 0.81 -13.24
N LEU A 36 5.41 -0.18 -13.00
CA LEU A 36 3.97 -0.03 -13.22
C LEU A 36 3.36 0.93 -12.19
N LEU A 37 3.74 0.77 -10.91
CA LEU A 37 3.35 1.70 -9.83
C LEU A 37 3.86 3.13 -10.12
N ALA A 38 5.09 3.24 -10.63
CA ALA A 38 5.64 4.53 -11.05
C ALA A 38 4.88 5.13 -12.23
N GLY A 39 4.45 4.31 -13.20
CA GLY A 39 3.59 4.73 -14.31
C GLY A 39 2.27 5.34 -13.80
N ILE A 40 1.60 4.66 -12.87
CA ILE A 40 0.36 5.15 -12.24
C ILE A 40 0.63 6.43 -11.47
N GLY A 41 1.59 6.45 -10.53
CA GLY A 41 1.86 7.64 -9.72
C GLY A 41 2.33 8.85 -10.54
N ARG A 42 2.92 8.64 -11.73
CA ARG A 42 3.21 9.73 -12.68
C ARG A 42 1.92 10.36 -13.21
N ILE A 43 0.95 9.55 -13.61
CA ILE A 43 -0.32 10.01 -14.18
C ILE A 43 -1.23 10.60 -13.10
N GLU A 44 -1.29 9.97 -11.93
CA GLU A 44 -2.20 10.39 -10.86
C GLU A 44 -1.80 11.72 -10.22
N SER A 45 -0.52 11.92 -9.94
CA SER A 45 -0.08 13.10 -9.16
C SER A 45 1.25 13.69 -9.59
N GLY A 46 1.88 13.18 -10.66
CA GLY A 46 3.23 13.58 -11.03
C GLY A 46 4.25 13.19 -9.96
N HIS A 47 4.13 11.99 -9.39
CA HIS A 47 4.93 11.49 -8.26
C HIS A 47 4.81 12.37 -7.02
N ALA A 48 3.60 12.53 -6.47
CA ALA A 48 3.34 13.37 -5.30
C ALA A 48 3.73 14.84 -5.54
N GLY A 49 3.37 15.39 -6.71
CA GLY A 49 3.71 16.76 -7.09
C GLY A 49 5.22 16.99 -7.23
N GLY A 50 5.97 16.00 -7.72
CA GLY A 50 7.43 16.05 -7.76
C GLY A 50 8.08 15.74 -6.41
N GLY A 51 7.45 14.90 -5.58
CA GLY A 51 8.00 14.40 -4.32
C GLY A 51 7.86 15.37 -3.17
N ARG A 52 6.89 16.30 -3.25
CA ARG A 52 6.60 17.31 -2.22
C ARG A 52 6.03 16.64 -0.97
N THR A 53 6.93 15.98 -0.27
CA THR A 53 6.71 15.16 0.92
C THR A 53 7.66 15.62 2.02
N ASP A 54 7.31 15.28 3.26
CA ASP A 54 8.25 15.37 4.39
C ASP A 54 9.28 14.23 4.34
N SER A 55 10.05 14.07 5.41
CA SER A 55 11.10 13.05 5.48
C SER A 55 10.58 11.61 5.60
N VAL A 56 9.31 11.40 5.96
CA VAL A 56 8.69 10.07 6.11
C VAL A 56 7.76 9.72 4.95
N GLY A 57 7.62 10.62 3.97
CA GLY A 57 6.88 10.37 2.74
C GLY A 57 5.46 10.93 2.74
N THR A 58 5.04 11.64 3.78
CA THR A 58 3.72 12.27 3.82
C THR A 58 3.73 13.56 3.00
N THR A 59 2.78 13.71 2.08
CA THR A 59 2.67 14.91 1.25
C THR A 59 2.51 16.17 2.09
N ILE A 60 3.24 17.24 1.74
CA ILE A 60 3.24 18.51 2.50
C ILE A 60 1.86 19.17 2.50
N THR A 61 1.09 18.95 1.43
CA THR A 61 -0.30 19.37 1.30
C THR A 61 -1.09 18.20 0.76
N PRO A 62 -2.27 17.89 1.32
CA PRO A 62 -3.13 16.85 0.78
C PRO A 62 -3.36 17.03 -0.71
N ILE A 63 -3.25 15.93 -1.46
CA ILE A 63 -3.51 15.91 -2.89
C ILE A 63 -4.95 15.45 -3.07
N LEU A 64 -5.83 16.37 -3.47
CA LEU A 64 -7.24 16.05 -3.71
C LEU A 64 -7.56 16.21 -5.20
N GLY A 65 -8.07 15.14 -5.79
CA GLY A 65 -8.72 15.16 -7.09
C GLY A 65 -9.99 16.01 -7.08
N PRO A 66 -10.59 16.28 -8.25
CA PRO A 66 -11.83 17.03 -8.33
C PRO A 66 -12.98 16.31 -7.61
N VAL A 67 -13.99 17.08 -7.20
CA VAL A 67 -15.25 16.52 -6.69
C VAL A 67 -15.92 15.70 -7.80
N LEU A 68 -16.33 14.49 -7.49
CA LEU A 68 -17.00 13.57 -8.43
C LEU A 68 -18.52 13.79 -8.41
N ASP A 69 -18.95 15.02 -8.73
CA ASP A 69 -20.35 15.47 -8.72
C ASP A 69 -21.00 15.56 -10.11
N GLY A 70 -20.27 15.13 -11.15
CA GLY A 70 -20.75 15.14 -12.54
C GLY A 70 -20.60 16.47 -13.29
N ARG A 71 -19.96 17.49 -12.69
CA ARG A 71 -19.70 18.77 -13.38
C ARG A 71 -18.53 18.71 -14.35
N LEU A 72 -17.57 17.81 -14.15
CA LEU A 72 -16.44 17.59 -15.04
C LEU A 72 -16.73 16.42 -15.99
N ALA A 73 -16.76 16.71 -17.29
CA ALA A 73 -16.98 15.70 -18.30
C ALA A 73 -15.87 14.62 -18.28
N GLY A 74 -16.27 13.35 -18.33
CA GLY A 74 -15.36 12.21 -18.31
C GLY A 74 -15.00 11.71 -16.91
N ASN A 75 -15.47 12.36 -15.85
CA ASN A 75 -15.34 11.85 -14.49
C ASN A 75 -16.58 11.05 -14.10
N GLU A 76 -16.37 10.01 -13.31
CA GLU A 76 -17.44 9.29 -12.63
C GLU A 76 -18.16 10.20 -11.62
N VAL A 77 -19.42 9.87 -11.32
CA VAL A 77 -20.18 10.50 -10.23
C VAL A 77 -20.20 9.57 -9.03
N ILE A 78 -19.53 9.96 -7.95
CA ILE A 78 -19.38 9.13 -6.75
C ILE A 78 -19.91 9.91 -5.56
N ARG A 79 -21.00 9.42 -4.96
CA ARG A 79 -21.54 9.97 -3.71
C ARG A 79 -20.61 9.65 -2.55
N ASP A 80 -20.65 10.48 -1.51
CA ASP A 80 -19.91 10.26 -0.26
C ASP A 80 -20.04 8.81 0.23
N THR A 81 -18.90 8.20 0.56
CA THR A 81 -18.85 6.82 1.07
C THR A 81 -18.33 6.70 2.49
N ASP A 82 -17.84 7.77 3.09
CA ASP A 82 -17.19 7.72 4.41
C ASP A 82 -17.53 8.89 5.36
N ARG A 83 -18.51 9.72 4.99
CA ARG A 83 -18.94 10.94 5.71
C ARG A 83 -17.86 12.01 5.72
N GLY A 84 -17.05 12.10 4.66
CA GLY A 84 -15.95 13.03 4.50
C GLY A 84 -14.73 12.72 5.36
N ALA A 85 -14.55 11.47 5.79
CA ALA A 85 -13.45 11.09 6.68
C ALA A 85 -12.09 11.13 5.97
N THR A 86 -12.03 10.72 4.70
CA THR A 86 -10.78 10.61 3.93
C THR A 86 -10.48 11.89 3.13
N ASP A 87 -11.51 12.56 2.60
CA ASP A 87 -11.36 13.68 1.66
C ASP A 87 -11.97 15.01 2.15
N GLY A 88 -12.68 15.00 3.27
CA GLY A 88 -13.34 16.17 3.86
C GLY A 88 -14.65 16.60 3.18
N ASP A 89 -15.19 15.87 2.20
CA ASP A 89 -16.43 16.22 1.49
C ASP A 89 -17.57 15.26 1.87
N PRO A 90 -18.61 15.72 2.61
CA PRO A 90 -19.72 14.85 3.02
C PRO A 90 -20.81 14.69 1.93
N GLY A 91 -20.60 15.20 0.72
CA GLY A 91 -21.55 15.15 -0.38
C GLY A 91 -21.16 14.16 -1.48
N HIS A 92 -19.93 14.27 -1.97
CA HIS A 92 -19.38 13.45 -3.05
C HIS A 92 -17.91 13.17 -2.79
N ASP A 93 -17.48 11.95 -3.10
CA ASP A 93 -16.10 11.54 -2.92
C ASP A 93 -15.18 12.28 -3.91
N ARG A 94 -13.93 12.45 -3.49
CA ARG A 94 -12.77 12.86 -4.27
C ARG A 94 -11.73 11.75 -4.25
N ALA A 95 -10.91 11.69 -5.28
CA ALA A 95 -9.68 10.91 -5.21
C ALA A 95 -8.65 11.60 -4.29
N VAL A 96 -7.95 10.84 -3.46
CA VAL A 96 -7.05 11.34 -2.39
C VAL A 96 -5.65 10.78 -2.54
N GLY A 97 -4.66 11.64 -2.29
CA GLY A 97 -3.26 11.27 -2.14
C GLY A 97 -2.51 11.06 -3.46
N PRO A 98 -1.23 10.67 -3.39
CA PRO A 98 -0.36 10.58 -4.55
C PRO A 98 -0.74 9.45 -5.52
N MET A 99 -1.54 8.49 -5.07
CA MET A 99 -2.11 7.40 -5.89
C MET A 99 -3.62 7.56 -6.13
N GLN A 100 -4.19 8.73 -5.77
CA GLN A 100 -5.55 9.16 -6.11
C GLN A 100 -6.64 8.13 -5.77
N PHE A 101 -6.63 7.60 -4.54
CA PHE A 101 -7.64 6.64 -4.08
C PHE A 101 -9.00 7.30 -3.84
N ILE A 102 -10.06 6.65 -4.31
CA ILE A 102 -11.44 6.94 -3.87
C ILE A 102 -11.63 6.36 -2.44
N PRO A 103 -12.31 7.06 -1.52
CA PRO A 103 -12.52 6.61 -0.13
C PRO A 103 -13.03 5.18 -0.01
N SER A 104 -14.00 4.77 -0.82
CA SER A 104 -14.50 3.38 -0.82
C SER A 104 -13.47 2.32 -1.25
N THR A 105 -12.51 2.68 -2.10
CA THR A 105 -11.39 1.81 -2.47
C THR A 105 -10.34 1.84 -1.35
N TRP A 106 -10.03 3.02 -0.81
CA TRP A 106 -9.12 3.15 0.33
C TRP A 106 -9.56 2.28 1.51
N ALA A 107 -10.85 2.27 1.86
CA ALA A 107 -11.41 1.45 2.92
C ALA A 107 -11.13 -0.07 2.79
N LYS A 108 -10.85 -0.56 1.57
CA LYS A 108 -10.55 -1.97 1.29
C LYS A 108 -9.06 -2.28 1.18
N TYR A 109 -8.27 -1.31 0.74
CA TYR A 109 -6.86 -1.51 0.38
C TYR A 109 -5.88 -0.64 1.18
N ALA A 110 -6.38 0.18 2.13
CA ALA A 110 -5.57 0.97 3.04
C ALA A 110 -4.44 0.12 3.62
N SER A 111 -3.24 0.66 3.58
CA SER A 111 -2.01 -0.05 3.87
C SER A 111 -1.06 0.87 4.62
N ASP A 112 -0.40 0.35 5.64
CA ASP A 112 0.71 1.00 6.33
C ASP A 112 2.01 0.51 5.67
N GLY A 113 2.51 1.29 4.71
CA GLY A 113 3.63 0.93 3.85
C GLY A 113 4.99 1.39 4.40
N ASN A 114 5.01 2.29 5.38
CA ASN A 114 6.21 2.72 6.10
C ASN A 114 6.34 2.07 7.50
N ALA A 115 5.36 1.26 7.91
CA ALA A 115 5.28 0.55 9.18
C ALA A 115 5.25 1.47 10.42
N ASP A 116 4.60 2.63 10.32
CA ASP A 116 4.46 3.59 11.43
C ASP A 116 3.19 3.39 12.28
N GLY A 117 2.35 2.43 11.92
CA GLY A 117 1.09 2.08 12.58
C GLY A 117 -0.12 2.85 12.07
N VAL A 118 0.03 3.71 11.06
CA VAL A 118 -1.04 4.49 10.45
C VAL A 118 -1.12 4.18 8.96
N ALA A 119 -2.33 4.01 8.43
CA ALA A 119 -2.56 4.02 7.00
C ALA A 119 -3.06 5.41 6.60
N ASP A 120 -2.19 6.21 5.98
CA ASP A 120 -2.50 7.56 5.49
C ASP A 120 -2.49 7.58 3.95
N PRO A 121 -3.63 7.88 3.29
CA PRO A 121 -3.65 7.99 1.83
C PRO A 121 -2.72 9.09 1.30
N ASN A 122 -2.30 10.05 2.13
CA ASN A 122 -1.37 11.11 1.77
C ASN A 122 0.11 10.72 1.96
N ASN A 123 0.42 9.55 2.49
CA ASN A 123 1.77 9.01 2.56
C ASN A 123 2.11 8.19 1.30
N VAL A 124 3.26 8.46 0.68
CA VAL A 124 3.64 7.79 -0.57
C VAL A 124 3.90 6.29 -0.40
N PHE A 125 4.37 5.82 0.75
CA PHE A 125 4.58 4.39 1.00
C PHE A 125 3.25 3.66 1.13
N ASP A 126 2.36 4.21 1.94
CA ASP A 126 1.01 3.68 2.22
C ASP A 126 0.16 3.62 0.96
N ALA A 127 0.04 4.76 0.27
CA ALA A 127 -0.71 4.86 -0.97
C ALA A 127 -0.14 3.93 -2.05
N THR A 128 1.18 3.76 -2.10
CA THR A 128 1.81 2.88 -3.08
C THR A 128 1.56 1.41 -2.76
N LEU A 129 1.66 0.99 -1.50
CA LEU A 129 1.38 -0.38 -1.09
C LEU A 129 -0.11 -0.72 -1.27
N ALA A 130 -1.01 0.23 -0.97
CA ALA A 130 -2.43 0.08 -1.25
C ALA A 130 -2.68 -0.11 -2.77
N ALA A 131 -2.02 0.67 -3.63
CA ALA A 131 -2.13 0.52 -5.08
C ALA A 131 -1.60 -0.83 -5.56
N ALA A 132 -0.49 -1.30 -4.98
CA ALA A 132 0.09 -2.60 -5.26
C ALA A 132 -0.88 -3.75 -4.94
N ARG A 133 -1.49 -3.73 -3.74
CA ARG A 133 -2.51 -4.71 -3.34
C ARG A 133 -3.77 -4.62 -4.22
N TYR A 134 -4.18 -3.42 -4.59
CA TYR A 134 -5.30 -3.22 -5.52
C TYR A 134 -5.03 -3.86 -6.89
N LEU A 135 -3.86 -3.60 -7.49
CA LEU A 135 -3.50 -4.16 -8.80
C LEU A 135 -3.37 -5.69 -8.77
N CYS A 136 -2.86 -6.24 -7.67
CA CYS A 136 -2.72 -7.68 -7.47
C CYS A 136 -4.02 -8.40 -7.09
N SER A 137 -5.09 -7.66 -6.79
CA SER A 137 -6.39 -8.27 -6.51
C SER A 137 -6.99 -8.96 -7.74
N GLY A 138 -7.77 -10.02 -7.53
CA GLY A 138 -8.45 -10.75 -8.60
C GLY A 138 -7.62 -11.85 -9.27
N GLY A 139 -6.42 -12.17 -8.74
CA GLY A 139 -5.63 -13.32 -9.19
C GLY A 139 -4.94 -13.15 -10.55
N LEU A 140 -4.68 -11.91 -10.94
CA LEU A 140 -4.00 -11.55 -12.18
C LEU A 140 -2.49 -11.81 -12.08
N ASP A 141 -1.85 -12.11 -13.22
CA ASP A 141 -0.40 -12.12 -13.38
C ASP A 141 0.03 -10.92 -14.24
N LEU A 142 0.58 -9.88 -13.61
CA LEU A 142 0.94 -8.62 -14.24
C LEU A 142 2.20 -8.70 -15.12
N ARG A 143 2.82 -9.88 -15.23
CA ARG A 143 3.85 -10.15 -16.26
C ARG A 143 3.22 -10.43 -17.62
N ASP A 144 1.95 -10.81 -17.66
CA ASP A 144 1.16 -10.96 -18.87
C ASP A 144 0.61 -9.58 -19.29
N PRO A 145 0.96 -9.05 -20.47
CA PRO A 145 0.54 -7.71 -20.90
C PRO A 145 -0.98 -7.50 -20.96
N LEU A 146 -1.77 -8.55 -21.26
CA LEU A 146 -3.22 -8.44 -21.29
C LEU A 146 -3.79 -8.33 -19.87
N GLN A 147 -3.21 -9.06 -18.93
CA GLN A 147 -3.62 -9.00 -17.53
C GLN A 147 -3.15 -7.72 -16.85
N GLU A 148 -1.95 -7.23 -17.18
CA GLU A 148 -1.45 -5.90 -16.78
C GLU A 148 -2.43 -4.81 -17.24
N THR A 149 -2.78 -4.80 -18.52
CA THR A 149 -3.73 -3.83 -19.08
C THR A 149 -5.09 -3.90 -18.38
N ARG A 150 -5.60 -5.11 -18.13
CA ARG A 150 -6.86 -5.33 -17.39
C ARG A 150 -6.78 -4.81 -15.96
N ALA A 151 -5.66 -5.00 -15.26
CA ALA A 151 -5.47 -4.45 -13.91
C ALA A 151 -5.49 -2.91 -13.92
N VAL A 152 -4.83 -2.30 -14.91
CA VAL A 152 -4.80 -0.83 -15.06
C VAL A 152 -6.17 -0.26 -15.43
N LEU A 153 -6.94 -0.95 -16.29
CA LEU A 153 -8.32 -0.57 -16.62
C LEU A 153 -9.27 -0.68 -15.42
N ARG A 154 -9.01 -1.59 -14.47
CA ARG A 154 -9.76 -1.62 -13.20
C ARG A 154 -9.43 -0.41 -12.34
N TYR A 155 -8.19 0.05 -12.36
CA TYR A 155 -7.77 1.26 -11.65
C TYR A 155 -8.49 2.50 -12.20
N ASN A 156 -8.55 2.61 -13.52
CA ASN A 156 -9.34 3.63 -14.23
C ASN A 156 -9.78 3.09 -15.60
N ASN A 157 -11.08 3.02 -15.85
CA ASN A 157 -11.67 2.41 -17.05
C ASN A 157 -11.57 3.31 -18.29
N SER A 158 -10.35 3.59 -18.71
CA SER A 158 -10.03 4.42 -19.86
C SER A 158 -8.86 3.83 -20.64
N ALA A 159 -9.10 3.51 -21.92
CA ALA A 159 -8.05 2.99 -22.80
C ALA A 159 -6.88 3.98 -22.96
N ALA A 160 -7.17 5.28 -23.02
CA ALA A 160 -6.15 6.32 -23.09
C ALA A 160 -5.32 6.40 -21.81
N TYR A 161 -5.96 6.24 -20.64
CA TYR A 161 -5.27 6.14 -19.36
C TYR A 161 -4.34 4.92 -19.33
N ALA A 162 -4.86 3.75 -19.66
CA ALA A 162 -4.08 2.50 -19.63
C ALA A 162 -2.87 2.55 -20.56
N ALA A 163 -3.06 3.04 -21.79
CA ALA A 163 -1.96 3.22 -22.75
C ALA A 163 -0.91 4.21 -22.23
N ASN A 164 -1.31 5.30 -21.59
CA ASN A 164 -0.39 6.28 -21.01
C ASN A 164 0.41 5.70 -19.84
N VAL A 165 -0.26 5.03 -18.89
CA VAL A 165 0.39 4.33 -17.76
C VAL A 165 1.41 3.31 -18.25
N ILE A 166 1.01 2.44 -19.19
CA ILE A 166 1.90 1.40 -19.75
C ILE A 166 3.08 2.04 -20.49
N THR A 167 2.89 3.17 -21.16
CA THR A 167 3.96 3.91 -21.84
C THR A 167 4.99 4.45 -20.85
N TRP A 168 4.55 5.06 -19.75
CA TRP A 168 5.44 5.50 -18.68
C TRP A 168 6.14 4.34 -17.98
N SER A 169 5.40 3.27 -17.67
CA SER A 169 5.93 2.03 -17.08
C SER A 169 7.08 1.46 -17.92
N ASN A 170 6.87 1.34 -19.24
CA ASN A 170 7.89 0.86 -20.17
C ASN A 170 9.12 1.78 -20.24
N ALA A 171 8.93 3.10 -20.19
CA ALA A 171 10.04 4.05 -20.19
C ALA A 171 10.89 3.93 -18.90
N TYR A 172 10.23 3.83 -17.75
CA TYR A 172 10.91 3.66 -16.47
C TYR A 172 11.65 2.32 -16.37
N ARG A 173 11.07 1.23 -16.88
CA ARG A 173 11.76 -0.07 -16.99
C ARG A 173 13.09 0.06 -17.75
N ASN A 174 13.12 0.88 -18.79
CA ASN A 174 14.28 1.07 -19.65
C ASN A 174 15.23 2.19 -19.18
N GLY A 175 15.01 2.76 -17.99
CA GLY A 175 15.91 3.75 -17.40
C GLY A 175 15.68 5.20 -17.84
N GLY A 176 14.50 5.55 -18.37
CA GLY A 176 14.24 6.90 -18.88
C GLY A 176 12.79 7.37 -18.77
N THR A 177 12.48 8.44 -19.49
CA THR A 177 11.13 9.02 -19.63
C THR A 177 10.66 8.92 -21.08
N PRO A 178 9.35 8.76 -21.36
CA PRO A 178 8.84 8.70 -22.71
C PRO A 178 9.00 10.05 -23.42
N THR A 179 9.23 9.99 -24.72
CA THR A 179 9.24 11.18 -25.59
C THR A 179 7.81 11.68 -25.84
N PRO A 180 7.61 12.97 -26.20
CA PRO A 180 6.28 13.49 -26.54
C PRO A 180 5.57 12.68 -27.63
N SER A 181 6.30 12.19 -28.63
CA SER A 181 5.74 11.38 -29.71
C SER A 181 5.13 10.06 -29.22
N GLN A 182 5.78 9.40 -28.26
CA GLN A 182 5.27 8.16 -27.68
C GLN A 182 3.99 8.39 -26.90
N LEU A 183 3.90 9.50 -26.15
CA LEU A 183 2.68 9.86 -25.43
C LEU A 183 1.52 10.22 -26.37
N SER A 184 1.80 10.90 -27.48
CA SER A 184 0.79 11.23 -28.50
C SER A 184 0.25 10.00 -29.23
N GLU A 185 1.10 9.01 -29.51
CA GLU A 185 0.70 7.75 -30.12
C GLU A 185 -0.18 6.93 -29.16
N SER A 186 0.18 6.88 -27.88
CA SER A 186 -0.61 6.19 -26.85
C SER A 186 -1.95 6.86 -26.54
N ALA A 187 -2.06 8.17 -26.72
CA ALA A 187 -3.32 8.90 -26.60
C ALA A 187 -4.26 8.74 -27.81
N SER A 188 -3.75 8.23 -28.93
CA SER A 188 -4.53 8.03 -30.16
C SER A 188 -5.02 6.58 -30.24
N PRO A 189 -6.32 6.31 -30.23
CA PRO A 189 -6.81 4.94 -30.37
C PRO A 189 -6.48 4.41 -31.77
N SER A 190 -5.46 3.54 -31.86
CA SER A 190 -5.17 2.83 -33.10
C SER A 190 -6.22 1.73 -33.31
N PRO A 191 -6.95 1.71 -34.44
CA PRO A 191 -8.08 0.79 -34.66
C PRO A 191 -7.73 -0.71 -34.55
N GLY A 192 -6.46 -1.09 -34.72
CA GLY A 192 -6.02 -2.48 -34.75
C GLY A 192 -5.76 -3.14 -33.39
N ARG A 193 -5.54 -2.40 -32.30
CA ARG A 193 -5.25 -2.99 -30.96
C ARG A 193 -6.48 -3.10 -30.06
N LEU A 194 -7.55 -2.35 -30.34
CA LEU A 194 -8.78 -2.40 -29.54
C LEU A 194 -9.60 -3.67 -29.78
N ALA A 195 -9.48 -4.32 -30.96
CA ALA A 195 -10.22 -5.54 -31.27
C ALA A 195 -9.80 -6.73 -30.39
N ASP A 196 -8.51 -6.85 -30.06
CA ASP A 196 -7.99 -7.93 -29.21
C ASP A 196 -8.30 -7.71 -27.72
N ALA A 197 -8.41 -6.44 -27.28
CA ALA A 197 -8.82 -6.10 -25.91
C ALA A 197 -10.34 -6.23 -25.71
N ALA A 198 -11.14 -5.86 -26.71
CA ALA A 198 -12.61 -5.98 -26.67
C ALA A 198 -13.08 -7.44 -26.70
N ALA A 199 -12.33 -8.34 -27.35
CA ALA A 199 -12.63 -9.78 -27.32
C ALA A 199 -12.46 -10.40 -25.92
N ALA A 200 -11.69 -9.76 -25.02
CA ALA A 200 -11.54 -10.18 -23.63
C ALA A 200 -12.65 -9.66 -22.70
N GLU A 201 -13.47 -8.70 -23.14
CA GLU A 201 -14.62 -8.19 -22.37
C GLU A 201 -15.91 -8.97 -22.62
N ALA A 202 -16.01 -9.71 -23.73
CA ALA A 202 -17.23 -10.41 -24.12
C ALA A 202 -17.51 -11.71 -23.34
N ASP A 203 -16.61 -12.14 -22.46
CA ASP A 203 -16.70 -13.42 -21.73
C ASP A 203 -16.84 -13.27 -20.20
N LEU A 204 -17.38 -12.13 -19.75
CA LEU A 204 -17.71 -11.92 -18.34
C LEU A 204 -19.11 -12.48 -18.01
N PRO A 205 -19.24 -13.45 -17.09
CA PRO A 205 -20.54 -13.83 -16.54
C PRO A 205 -21.18 -12.64 -15.80
N HIS A 206 -22.27 -12.12 -16.36
CA HIS A 206 -23.22 -11.26 -15.65
C HIS A 206 -24.07 -12.13 -14.71
N ASP A 207 -23.52 -12.56 -13.57
CA ASP A 207 -24.35 -13.15 -12.52
C ASP A 207 -23.63 -13.15 -11.17
N LEU A 208 -23.70 -12.02 -10.46
CA LEU A 208 -23.68 -11.98 -8.99
C LEU A 208 -24.55 -10.82 -8.49
N ALA A 209 -25.79 -10.76 -8.96
CA ALA A 209 -26.88 -10.04 -8.29
C ALA A 209 -27.93 -11.07 -7.85
N THR A 210 -27.59 -11.86 -6.83
CA THR A 210 -28.59 -12.58 -6.04
C THR A 210 -28.33 -12.26 -4.58
N THR A 211 -29.24 -11.48 -4.01
CA THR A 211 -29.41 -11.25 -2.58
C THR A 211 -29.89 -12.53 -1.92
N PRO A 212 -29.20 -13.07 -0.89
CA PRO A 212 -29.82 -14.02 0.02
C PRO A 212 -30.39 -13.27 1.23
N GLN A 213 -31.68 -13.45 1.46
CA GLN A 213 -32.41 -13.07 2.66
C GLN A 213 -31.91 -13.88 3.88
N PRO A 214 -31.95 -13.35 5.12
CA PRO A 214 -31.24 -13.96 6.24
C PRO A 214 -32.00 -15.17 6.81
N SER A 215 -31.25 -16.25 7.06
CA SER A 215 -31.70 -17.37 7.90
C SER A 215 -30.97 -17.31 9.24
N THR A 216 -31.77 -17.26 10.31
CA THR A 216 -31.37 -17.48 11.70
C THR A 216 -30.95 -18.95 11.88
N ASP A 217 -29.74 -19.20 12.39
CA ASP A 217 -29.47 -20.23 13.41
C ASP A 217 -27.96 -20.31 13.75
N GLY A 218 -27.67 -20.46 15.06
CA GLY A 218 -26.44 -21.08 15.56
C GLY A 218 -25.28 -20.15 15.94
N ALA A 219 -25.30 -19.65 17.18
CA ALA A 219 -24.12 -19.07 17.82
C ALA A 219 -23.00 -20.13 17.99
N ALA A 220 -21.82 -19.86 17.43
CA ALA A 220 -20.60 -20.60 17.71
C ALA A 220 -19.59 -19.67 18.41
N THR A 221 -19.16 -20.07 19.59
CA THR A 221 -18.17 -19.41 20.44
C THR A 221 -16.77 -19.45 19.81
N PRO A 222 -15.96 -18.38 19.91
CA PRO A 222 -14.57 -18.41 19.45
C PRO A 222 -13.70 -19.20 20.44
N THR A 223 -12.97 -20.19 19.95
CA THR A 223 -11.94 -20.91 20.73
C THR A 223 -10.57 -20.34 20.38
N THR A 224 -9.86 -19.84 21.39
CA THR A 224 -8.48 -19.33 21.29
C THR A 224 -7.49 -20.44 20.91
N PRO A 225 -6.55 -20.22 19.96
CA PRO A 225 -5.48 -21.18 19.68
C PRO A 225 -4.47 -21.25 20.85
N ALA A 226 -4.05 -22.45 21.22
CA ALA A 226 -3.01 -22.68 22.22
C ALA A 226 -1.60 -22.28 21.71
N PRO A 227 -0.69 -21.82 22.57
CA PRO A 227 0.67 -21.42 22.18
C PRO A 227 1.53 -22.64 21.81
N ALA A 228 2.42 -22.44 20.83
CA ALA A 228 3.36 -23.44 20.33
C ALA A 228 4.42 -23.83 21.40
N PRO A 229 4.94 -25.08 21.36
CA PRO A 229 5.97 -25.54 22.29
C PRO A 229 7.33 -24.88 22.02
N PRO A 230 8.18 -24.70 23.06
CA PRO A 230 9.50 -24.10 22.91
C PRO A 230 10.48 -25.02 22.17
N ILE A 231 11.34 -24.42 21.35
CA ILE A 231 12.44 -25.09 20.64
C ILE A 231 13.60 -25.35 21.62
N PRO A 232 14.09 -26.60 21.78
CA PRO A 232 15.23 -26.88 22.67
C PRO A 232 16.53 -26.24 22.15
N GLY A 233 17.25 -25.52 23.02
CA GLY A 233 18.62 -25.09 22.76
C GLY A 233 18.87 -23.59 22.55
N LEU A 234 17.83 -22.73 22.61
CA LEU A 234 18.01 -21.28 22.66
C LEU A 234 17.85 -20.74 24.09
N PRO A 235 18.73 -19.83 24.56
CA PRO A 235 18.52 -19.11 25.81
C PRO A 235 17.25 -18.24 25.71
N PRO A 236 16.45 -18.13 26.79
CA PRO A 236 15.26 -17.29 26.78
C PRO A 236 15.65 -15.83 26.55
N LEU A 237 14.87 -15.14 25.73
CA LEU A 237 15.04 -13.70 25.49
C LEU A 237 14.85 -12.93 26.82
N PRO A 238 15.66 -11.89 27.07
CA PRO A 238 15.48 -11.04 28.24
C PRO A 238 14.12 -10.34 28.18
N GLN A 239 13.42 -10.30 29.33
CA GLN A 239 12.09 -9.69 29.40
C GLN A 239 12.23 -8.17 29.37
N LEU A 240 11.71 -7.54 28.31
CA LEU A 240 11.60 -6.09 28.19
C LEU A 240 10.49 -5.59 29.14
N PRO A 241 10.73 -4.56 29.97
CA PRO A 241 9.69 -4.02 30.84
C PRO A 241 8.56 -3.39 30.01
N CYS A 242 7.33 -3.84 30.22
CA CYS A 242 6.13 -3.30 29.58
C CYS A 242 5.82 -1.90 30.13
N LEU A 243 6.17 -0.85 29.37
CA LEU A 243 6.10 0.51 29.90
C LEU A 243 4.75 1.23 29.78
N ILE A 244 3.74 0.71 29.06
CA ILE A 244 2.50 1.51 28.81
C ILE A 244 1.18 0.71 28.90
N PHE A 245 1.16 -0.62 28.73
CA PHE A 245 -0.07 -1.42 28.88
C PHE A 245 0.18 -2.74 29.61
N CYS A 246 0.09 -2.74 30.94
CA CYS A 246 -0.06 -3.99 31.72
C CYS A 246 -1.53 -4.18 32.12
N PRO A 247 -2.09 -5.40 32.02
CA PRO A 247 -3.34 -5.74 32.69
C PRO A 247 -3.16 -5.61 34.22
N PRO A 248 -4.19 -5.25 34.99
CA PRO A 248 -4.09 -5.12 36.44
C PRO A 248 -3.68 -6.45 37.07
N ALA A 249 -2.81 -6.39 38.09
CA ALA A 249 -2.30 -7.55 38.81
C ALA A 249 -3.44 -8.31 39.52
N ASP A 250 -3.41 -9.64 39.41
CA ASP A 250 -4.34 -10.55 40.09
C ASP A 250 -4.15 -10.46 41.61
N PRO A 251 -5.22 -10.23 42.42
CA PRO A 251 -5.11 -10.04 43.87
C PRO A 251 -4.80 -11.32 44.66
N GLY A 252 -4.42 -12.43 43.99
CA GLY A 252 -4.23 -13.75 44.60
C GLY A 252 -2.80 -14.30 44.62
N ALA A 253 -1.79 -13.59 44.12
CA ALA A 253 -0.43 -14.11 44.07
C ALA A 253 0.34 -13.86 45.40
N PRO A 254 0.98 -14.88 46.00
CA PRO A 254 1.78 -14.69 47.21
C PRO A 254 3.05 -13.89 46.90
N ALA A 255 3.35 -12.91 47.77
CA ALA A 255 4.52 -12.06 47.66
C ALA A 255 5.82 -12.89 47.71
N SER A 256 6.58 -12.91 46.62
CA SER A 256 7.93 -13.45 46.62
C SER A 256 8.89 -12.44 47.26
N ALA A 257 9.60 -12.89 48.28
CA ALA A 257 10.55 -12.10 49.05
C ALA A 257 11.71 -11.60 48.17
N THR A 258 12.07 -10.33 48.34
CA THR A 258 13.27 -9.70 47.76
C THR A 258 14.53 -10.34 48.35
N PRO A 259 15.52 -10.78 47.54
CA PRO A 259 16.83 -11.13 48.07
C PRO A 259 17.58 -9.85 48.47
N ALA A 260 18.20 -9.85 49.65
CA ALA A 260 19.06 -8.76 50.11
C ALA A 260 20.29 -8.60 49.19
N PRO A 261 20.86 -7.39 49.05
CA PRO A 261 22.10 -7.18 48.30
C PRO A 261 23.28 -7.91 48.95
N ALA A 262 24.07 -8.63 48.16
CA ALA A 262 25.31 -9.23 48.61
C ALA A 262 26.38 -8.14 48.84
N GLU A 263 27.06 -8.20 50.00
CA GLU A 263 28.19 -7.33 50.31
C GLU A 263 29.40 -7.59 49.39
N PRO A 264 30.21 -6.56 49.08
CA PRO A 264 31.41 -6.72 48.28
C PRO A 264 32.53 -7.42 49.06
N VAL A 265 33.13 -8.45 48.46
CA VAL A 265 34.31 -9.16 48.98
C VAL A 265 35.56 -8.27 48.82
N PRO A 266 36.31 -7.96 49.89
CA PRO A 266 37.59 -7.24 49.78
C PRO A 266 38.68 -8.17 49.24
N GLY A 267 39.36 -7.79 48.16
CA GLY A 267 40.64 -8.43 47.78
C GLY A 267 40.90 -8.76 46.30
N ALA A 268 40.15 -8.23 45.33
CA ALA A 268 40.50 -8.38 43.92
C ALA A 268 41.49 -7.26 43.47
N PRO A 269 42.64 -7.61 42.86
CA PRO A 269 43.63 -6.64 42.40
C PRO A 269 43.15 -5.84 41.18
N PRO A 270 43.63 -4.59 40.99
CA PRO A 270 43.23 -3.76 39.86
C PRO A 270 43.71 -4.36 38.54
N ALA A 271 42.81 -4.42 37.55
CA ALA A 271 43.16 -4.75 36.17
C ALA A 271 43.86 -3.56 35.51
N ASP A 272 45.05 -3.83 34.97
CA ASP A 272 45.99 -2.88 34.39
C ASP A 272 45.40 -2.06 33.23
N ALA A 273 45.78 -0.79 33.22
CA ALA A 273 45.57 0.14 32.11
C ALA A 273 46.54 -0.18 30.97
N VAL A 274 46.02 -0.33 29.75
CA VAL A 274 46.83 -0.38 28.52
C VAL A 274 46.95 1.03 27.93
N PRO A 275 48.17 1.50 27.60
CA PRO A 275 48.44 2.86 27.14
C PRO A 275 48.10 3.07 25.65
N ARG A 276 47.96 4.35 25.28
CA ARG A 276 47.63 4.89 23.95
C ARG A 276 48.67 4.59 22.87
#